data_AF-A0A4Z1KB35-F1
#
_entry.id   AF-A0A4Z1KB35-F1
#
_cell.length_a   1.000
_cell.length_b   1.000
_cell.length_c   1.000
_cell.angle_alpha   90.00
_cell.angle_beta   90.00
_cell.angle_gamma   90.00
#
_symmetry.space_group_name_H-M   'P 1'
#
loop_
_entity.id
_entity.type
_entity.pdbx_description
1 polymer ?
#
loop_
_entity_poly.entity_id
_entity_poly.type
_entity_poly.pdbx_seq_one_letter_code
_entity_poly.pdbx_strand_id
1 'polypeptide(L)'
;MSQPPPPGVYVPVPTFFLPRSSPSYSSIASPLDTETQAAHSLHLARSGIKGLVVLGSTGEAVHLSNAERYTVLKGCRDALDKEGFGDVGIVARTASQNIQEVVEQLGEAKRAGSGWGLVLVPGYFSGASTQEGIIEQLLPVMSIGCKGTIDGSAGFFPKSVVRLYELSVKDSVTPEEKKERGLLQWKLSGVEEIVVKYGTVGIKECVSRILGMGEKDGTRLPLMGGIPGGDAEWEKWRGVIGELEEAEKSL
;
A
#
# COMPACT_ATOMS: atom_id res chain seq x y z
N MET A 1 -10.50 -16.24 7.88
CA MET A 1 -10.42 -14.77 8.09
C MET A 1 -8.97 -14.36 8.03
N SER A 2 -8.63 -13.33 7.26
CA SER A 2 -7.28 -12.76 7.25
C SER A 2 -7.04 -11.95 8.51
N GLN A 3 -5.86 -12.10 9.12
CA GLN A 3 -5.47 -11.30 10.26
C GLN A 3 -4.44 -10.25 9.85
N PRO A 4 -4.48 -9.04 10.44
CA PRO A 4 -3.41 -8.06 10.25
C PRO A 4 -2.08 -8.64 10.73
N PRO A 5 -0.93 -8.09 10.30
CA PRO A 5 0.36 -8.47 10.86
C PRO A 5 0.30 -8.34 12.38
N PRO A 6 0.67 -9.38 13.14
CA PRO A 6 0.63 -9.33 14.59
C PRO A 6 1.56 -8.21 15.12
N PRO A 7 1.24 -7.57 16.26
CA PRO A 7 2.10 -6.56 16.86
C PRO A 7 3.50 -7.08 17.11
N GLY A 8 4.51 -6.26 16.81
CA GLY A 8 5.92 -6.61 17.04
C GLY A 8 6.86 -5.81 16.15
N VAL A 9 8.15 -6.17 16.21
CA VAL A 9 9.20 -5.52 15.41
C VAL A 9 9.29 -6.18 14.03
N TYR A 10 9.15 -5.37 12.98
CA TYR A 10 9.35 -5.80 11.59
C TYR A 10 10.58 -5.12 11.00
N VAL A 11 11.50 -5.90 10.46
CA VAL A 11 12.79 -5.38 9.98
C VAL A 11 12.82 -5.31 8.45
N PRO A 12 13.07 -4.12 7.85
CA PRO A 12 13.33 -4.04 6.42
C PRO A 12 14.67 -4.70 6.07
N VAL A 13 14.63 -5.68 5.18
CA VAL A 13 15.79 -6.53 4.87
C VAL A 13 16.45 -6.05 3.57
N PRO A 14 17.79 -5.88 3.54
CA PRO A 14 18.51 -5.66 2.29
C PRO A 14 18.46 -6.91 1.40
N THR A 15 18.69 -6.71 0.10
CA THR A 15 18.92 -7.81 -0.83
C THR A 15 20.42 -7.99 -0.99
N PHE A 16 20.89 -9.22 -0.79
CA PHE A 16 22.31 -9.53 -0.94
C PHE A 16 22.63 -10.03 -2.35
N PHE A 17 23.77 -9.59 -2.88
CA PHE A 17 24.26 -9.96 -4.20
C PHE A 17 25.67 -10.53 -4.09
N LEU A 18 26.04 -11.41 -5.03
CA LEU A 18 27.35 -12.01 -5.05
C LEU A 18 28.45 -10.95 -5.23
N PRO A 19 29.61 -11.12 -4.57
CA PRO A 19 30.70 -10.16 -4.67
C PRO A 19 31.39 -10.21 -6.04
N ARG A 20 32.17 -9.17 -6.36
CA ARG A 20 32.97 -9.08 -7.60
C ARG A 20 33.95 -10.24 -7.83
N SER A 21 34.37 -10.89 -6.75
CA SER A 21 35.24 -12.07 -6.80
C SER A 21 34.51 -13.35 -7.20
N SER A 22 33.17 -13.34 -7.27
CA SER A 22 32.39 -14.51 -7.67
C SER A 22 32.58 -14.84 -9.15
N PRO A 23 32.75 -16.13 -9.53
CA PRO A 23 32.83 -16.55 -10.93
C PRO A 23 31.58 -16.19 -11.75
N SER A 24 30.43 -16.04 -11.09
CA SER A 24 29.15 -15.68 -11.71
C SER A 24 28.85 -14.18 -11.65
N TYR A 25 29.79 -13.36 -11.19
CA TYR A 25 29.59 -11.92 -11.10
C TYR A 25 29.27 -11.32 -12.47
N SER A 26 28.33 -10.38 -12.49
CA SER A 26 27.99 -9.56 -13.64
C SER A 26 28.11 -8.10 -13.26
N SER A 27 28.79 -7.32 -14.12
CA SER A 27 28.99 -5.88 -13.92
C SER A 27 27.72 -5.05 -14.15
N ILE A 28 26.68 -5.65 -14.75
CA ILE A 28 25.41 -4.98 -15.06
C ILE A 28 24.34 -5.35 -14.03
N ALA A 29 24.28 -6.63 -13.64
CA ALA A 29 23.32 -7.16 -12.68
C ALA A 29 23.94 -8.34 -11.95
N SER A 30 24.56 -8.09 -10.79
CA SER A 30 25.19 -9.14 -10.00
C SER A 30 24.12 -10.14 -9.51
N PRO A 31 24.34 -11.47 -9.61
CA PRO A 31 23.35 -12.43 -9.16
C PRO A 31 23.07 -12.34 -7.66
N LEU A 32 21.88 -12.79 -7.26
CA LEU A 32 21.48 -12.89 -5.85
C LEU A 32 22.42 -13.79 -5.05
N ASP A 33 22.79 -13.35 -3.86
CA ASP A 33 23.43 -14.16 -2.83
C ASP A 33 22.34 -14.71 -1.88
N THR A 34 21.70 -15.78 -2.31
CA THR A 34 20.59 -16.41 -1.57
C THR A 34 21.04 -17.04 -0.25
N GLU A 35 22.30 -17.45 -0.13
CA GLU A 35 22.85 -18.02 1.10
C GLU A 35 23.00 -16.94 2.17
N THR A 36 23.59 -15.80 1.83
CA THR A 36 23.68 -14.65 2.73
C THR A 36 22.29 -14.10 3.07
N GLN A 37 21.37 -14.07 2.09
CA GLN A 37 19.98 -13.67 2.32
C GLN A 37 19.30 -14.53 3.39
N ALA A 38 19.44 -15.85 3.28
CA ALA A 38 18.90 -16.81 4.24
C ALA A 38 19.57 -16.65 5.62
N ALA A 39 20.91 -16.57 5.67
CA ALA A 39 21.66 -16.42 6.91
C ALA A 39 21.27 -15.15 7.69
N HIS A 40 21.13 -14.01 6.99
CA HIS A 40 20.70 -12.76 7.60
C HIS A 40 19.25 -12.86 8.11
N SER A 41 18.35 -13.46 7.32
CA SER A 41 16.95 -13.68 7.74
C SER A 41 16.85 -14.52 9.02
N LEU A 42 17.66 -15.57 9.12
CA LEU A 42 17.74 -16.42 10.31
C LEU A 42 18.37 -15.70 11.50
N HIS A 43 19.41 -14.89 11.28
CA HIS A 43 20.00 -14.07 12.34
C HIS A 43 18.96 -13.14 12.96
N LEU A 44 18.16 -12.46 12.12
CA LEU A 44 17.09 -11.59 12.59
C LEU A 44 16.01 -12.40 13.34
N ALA A 45 15.56 -13.52 12.79
CA ALA A 45 14.57 -14.39 13.43
C ALA A 45 15.02 -14.88 14.81
N ARG A 46 16.28 -15.34 14.93
CA ARG A 46 16.90 -15.74 16.21
C ARG A 46 16.99 -14.59 17.22
N SER A 47 16.96 -13.34 16.75
CA SER A 47 16.95 -12.14 17.59
C SER A 47 15.54 -11.76 18.09
N GLY A 48 14.50 -12.53 17.76
CA GLY A 48 13.16 -12.37 18.30
C GLY A 48 12.28 -11.33 17.57
N ILE A 49 12.62 -10.98 16.33
CA ILE A 49 11.75 -10.13 15.50
C ILE A 49 10.42 -10.82 15.23
N LYS A 50 9.37 -10.04 14.94
CA LYS A 50 8.07 -10.61 14.57
C LYS A 50 7.94 -10.89 13.07
N GLY A 51 8.65 -10.13 12.25
CA GLY A 51 8.65 -10.37 10.82
C GLY A 51 9.69 -9.60 10.02
N LEU A 52 9.83 -10.01 8.77
CA LEU A 52 10.69 -9.40 7.78
C LEU A 52 9.83 -8.54 6.84
N VAL A 53 10.33 -7.37 6.47
CA VAL A 53 9.81 -6.59 5.34
C VAL A 53 10.81 -6.74 4.20
N VAL A 54 10.43 -7.51 3.19
CA VAL A 54 11.32 -7.92 2.10
C VAL A 54 10.90 -7.22 0.82
N LEU A 55 11.84 -6.94 -0.08
CA LEU A 55 11.61 -6.22 -1.33
C LEU A 55 11.08 -4.78 -1.11
N GLY A 56 11.51 -4.12 -0.04
CA GLY A 56 11.34 -2.68 0.13
C GLY A 56 12.40 -1.86 -0.61
N SER A 57 12.40 -0.54 -0.43
CA SER A 57 13.49 0.32 -0.93
C SER A 57 14.85 -0.09 -0.36
N THR A 58 14.90 -0.51 0.91
CA THR A 58 16.09 -1.11 1.54
C THR A 58 16.55 -2.39 0.83
N GLY A 59 15.61 -3.16 0.26
CA GLY A 59 15.90 -4.36 -0.52
C GLY A 59 16.12 -4.09 -2.00
N GLU A 60 16.30 -2.83 -2.41
CA GLU A 60 16.62 -2.43 -3.79
C GLU A 60 15.63 -2.98 -4.82
N ALA A 61 14.36 -3.08 -4.42
CA ALA A 61 13.36 -3.92 -5.08
C ALA A 61 13.02 -3.55 -6.53
N VAL A 62 13.30 -2.30 -6.93
CA VAL A 62 13.13 -1.79 -8.31
C VAL A 62 14.23 -2.29 -9.26
N HIS A 63 15.34 -2.80 -8.72
CA HIS A 63 16.46 -3.36 -9.50
C HIS A 63 16.36 -4.87 -9.70
N LEU A 64 15.31 -5.51 -9.16
CA LEU A 64 15.10 -6.95 -9.23
C LEU A 64 14.04 -7.30 -10.27
N SER A 65 14.30 -8.33 -11.07
CA SER A 65 13.30 -8.97 -11.91
C SER A 65 12.23 -9.71 -11.08
N ASN A 66 11.06 -9.97 -11.65
CA ASN A 66 10.00 -10.73 -10.96
C ASN A 66 10.46 -12.14 -10.53
N ALA A 67 11.34 -12.78 -11.31
CA ALA A 67 11.95 -14.07 -10.94
C ALA A 67 12.89 -13.97 -9.73
N GLU A 68 13.71 -12.93 -9.65
CA GLU A 68 14.58 -12.67 -8.50
C GLU A 68 13.77 -12.34 -7.25
N ARG A 69 12.70 -11.54 -7.39
CA ARG A 69 11.78 -11.20 -6.31
C ARG A 69 11.16 -12.47 -5.69
N TYR A 70 10.67 -13.39 -6.52
CA TYR A 70 10.18 -14.69 -6.04
C TYR A 70 11.28 -15.48 -5.32
N THR A 71 12.47 -15.54 -5.92
CA THR A 71 13.63 -16.26 -5.37
C THR A 71 14.02 -15.77 -3.98
N VAL A 72 14.08 -14.45 -3.77
CA VAL A 72 14.39 -13.85 -2.46
C VAL A 72 13.32 -14.21 -1.42
N LEU A 73 12.04 -14.03 -1.75
CA LEU A 73 10.94 -14.31 -0.84
C LEU A 73 10.89 -15.79 -0.45
N LYS A 74 10.99 -16.68 -1.46
CA LYS A 74 10.96 -18.13 -1.24
C LYS A 74 12.17 -18.59 -0.43
N GLY A 75 13.36 -18.07 -0.72
CA GLY A 75 14.58 -18.37 0.01
C GLY A 75 14.50 -17.95 1.49
N CYS A 76 13.98 -16.76 1.78
CA CYS A 76 13.69 -16.32 3.15
C CYS A 76 12.72 -17.27 3.86
N ARG A 77 11.58 -17.59 3.23
CA ARG A 77 10.56 -18.46 3.81
C ARG A 77 11.09 -19.86 4.10
N ASP A 78 11.77 -20.47 3.13
CA ASP A 78 12.32 -21.82 3.25
C ASP A 78 13.38 -21.92 4.33
N ALA A 79 14.25 -20.92 4.45
CA ALA A 79 15.24 -20.85 5.50
C ALA A 79 14.58 -20.79 6.88
N LEU A 80 13.60 -19.88 7.05
CA LEU A 80 12.86 -19.74 8.31
C LEU A 80 12.12 -21.02 8.68
N ASP A 81 11.40 -21.65 7.73
CA ASP A 81 10.66 -22.89 8.00
C ASP A 81 11.57 -24.05 8.39
N LYS A 82 12.68 -24.22 7.67
CA LYS A 82 13.67 -25.28 7.94
C LYS A 82 14.24 -25.20 9.35
N GLU A 83 14.41 -23.99 9.89
CA GLU A 83 14.99 -23.75 11.20
C GLU A 83 13.93 -23.55 12.30
N GLY A 84 12.66 -23.81 12.01
CA GLY A 84 11.57 -23.76 12.99
C GLY A 84 10.98 -22.37 13.26
N PHE A 85 11.31 -21.36 12.45
CA PHE A 85 10.78 -19.99 12.52
C PHE A 85 9.56 -19.77 11.61
N GLY A 86 8.67 -20.77 11.55
CA GLY A 86 7.44 -20.75 10.74
C GLY A 86 6.49 -19.59 11.07
N ASP A 87 6.56 -19.09 12.29
CA ASP A 87 5.70 -18.02 12.83
C ASP A 87 6.25 -16.61 12.57
N VAL A 88 7.49 -16.48 12.10
CA VAL A 88 8.07 -15.20 11.67
C VAL A 88 7.42 -14.80 10.35
N GLY A 89 6.73 -13.66 10.37
CA GLY A 89 5.99 -13.13 9.23
C GLY A 89 6.89 -12.61 8.12
N ILE A 90 6.43 -12.70 6.87
CA ILE A 90 7.04 -11.99 5.74
C ILE A 90 6.01 -11.04 5.15
N VAL A 91 6.36 -9.75 5.12
CA VAL A 91 5.65 -8.69 4.40
C VAL A 91 6.42 -8.41 3.12
N ALA A 92 5.85 -8.75 1.97
CA ALA A 92 6.47 -8.54 0.67
C ALA A 92 6.01 -7.20 0.07
N ARG A 93 6.94 -6.31 -0.23
CA ARG A 93 6.61 -5.04 -0.88
C ARG A 93 6.61 -5.15 -2.40
N THR A 94 5.62 -4.58 -3.07
CA THR A 94 5.60 -4.45 -4.54
C THR A 94 6.47 -3.27 -5.00
N ALA A 95 6.97 -3.34 -6.23
CA ALA A 95 7.86 -2.31 -6.79
C ALA A 95 7.49 -1.94 -8.23
N SER A 96 6.22 -2.08 -8.61
CA SER A 96 5.75 -1.73 -9.95
C SER A 96 4.87 -0.48 -9.94
N GLN A 97 4.90 0.24 -11.07
CA GLN A 97 3.98 1.33 -11.39
C GLN A 97 2.73 0.84 -12.15
N ASN A 98 2.73 -0.43 -12.59
CA ASN A 98 1.68 -1.06 -13.35
C ASN A 98 0.80 -1.94 -12.43
N ILE A 99 -0.52 -1.76 -12.49
CA ILE A 99 -1.50 -2.51 -11.69
C ILE A 99 -1.41 -4.01 -11.95
N GLN A 100 -1.28 -4.43 -13.21
CA GLN A 100 -1.23 -5.86 -13.57
C GLN A 100 0.01 -6.52 -12.96
N GLU A 101 1.13 -5.83 -13.00
CA GLU A 101 2.37 -6.34 -12.42
C GLU A 101 2.35 -6.30 -10.88
N VAL A 102 1.72 -5.29 -10.26
CA VAL A 102 1.46 -5.30 -8.81
C VAL A 102 0.67 -6.55 -8.42
N VAL A 103 -0.38 -6.89 -9.17
CA VAL A 103 -1.20 -8.09 -8.96
C VAL A 103 -0.37 -9.36 -9.11
N GLU A 104 0.44 -9.46 -10.16
CA GLU A 104 1.34 -10.58 -10.39
C GLU A 104 2.35 -10.75 -9.26
N GLN A 105 3.01 -9.66 -8.85
CA GLN A 105 3.99 -9.65 -7.76
C GLN A 105 3.38 -10.09 -6.42
N LEU A 106 2.16 -9.68 -6.13
CA LEU A 106 1.44 -10.12 -4.92
C LEU A 106 1.07 -11.60 -4.98
N GLY A 107 0.63 -12.09 -6.15
CA GLY A 107 0.34 -13.50 -6.38
C GLY A 107 1.58 -14.39 -6.23
N GLU A 108 2.72 -13.96 -6.78
CA GLU A 108 4.01 -14.62 -6.60
C GLU A 108 4.50 -14.55 -5.14
N ALA A 109 4.36 -13.40 -4.48
CA ALA A 109 4.73 -13.26 -3.08
C ALA A 109 3.95 -14.21 -2.16
N LYS A 110 2.64 -14.36 -2.41
CA LYS A 110 1.80 -15.32 -1.71
C LYS A 110 2.26 -16.76 -1.97
N ARG A 111 2.55 -17.13 -3.21
CA ARG A 111 3.08 -18.47 -3.56
C ARG A 111 4.45 -18.73 -2.94
N ALA A 112 5.28 -17.70 -2.80
CA ALA A 112 6.56 -17.77 -2.11
C ALA A 112 6.45 -17.88 -0.58
N GLY A 113 5.24 -17.78 -0.01
CA GLY A 113 4.97 -17.94 1.42
C GLY A 113 4.96 -16.63 2.21
N SER A 114 4.76 -15.49 1.55
CA SER A 114 4.54 -14.21 2.23
C SER A 114 3.16 -14.17 2.88
N GLY A 115 3.07 -13.68 4.11
CA GLY A 115 1.82 -13.55 4.85
C GLY A 115 1.05 -12.28 4.47
N TRP A 116 1.77 -11.22 4.08
CA TRP A 116 1.19 -9.92 3.74
C TRP A 116 1.91 -9.28 2.56
N GLY A 117 1.18 -8.43 1.85
CA GLY A 117 1.71 -7.55 0.80
C GLY A 117 1.72 -6.10 1.26
N LEU A 118 2.77 -5.36 0.89
CA LEU A 118 2.86 -3.91 1.05
C LEU A 118 2.89 -3.27 -0.34
N VAL A 119 1.80 -2.63 -0.74
CA VAL A 119 1.69 -2.06 -2.09
C VAL A 119 2.18 -0.61 -2.09
N LEU A 120 3.18 -0.33 -2.92
CA LEU A 120 3.58 1.05 -3.16
C LEU A 120 2.64 1.68 -4.19
N VAL A 121 2.17 2.87 -3.85
CA VAL A 121 1.46 3.76 -4.77
C VAL A 121 2.37 4.15 -5.95
N PRO A 122 1.91 4.08 -7.21
CA PRO A 122 2.66 4.58 -8.36
C PRO A 122 3.00 6.06 -8.18
N GLY A 123 4.29 6.40 -8.23
CA GLY A 123 4.80 7.74 -8.00
C GLY A 123 5.63 8.29 -9.16
N TYR A 124 5.88 7.53 -10.23
CA TYR A 124 6.71 7.99 -11.34
C TYR A 124 6.08 9.19 -12.07
N PHE A 125 4.76 9.15 -12.27
CA PHE A 125 3.99 10.25 -12.79
C PHE A 125 3.25 10.98 -11.67
N SER A 126 3.86 11.21 -10.50
CA SER A 126 3.16 11.76 -9.31
C SER A 126 2.33 13.03 -9.58
N GLY A 127 2.72 13.88 -10.53
CA GLY A 127 1.95 15.06 -10.94
C GLY A 127 0.68 14.77 -11.76
N ALA A 128 0.53 13.55 -12.29
CA ALA A 128 -0.62 13.03 -13.04
C ALA A 128 -1.23 11.75 -12.43
N SER A 129 -0.56 11.13 -11.45
CA SER A 129 -1.06 10.03 -10.63
C SER A 129 -2.04 10.61 -9.62
N THR A 130 -3.28 10.81 -10.06
CA THR A 130 -4.38 11.16 -9.18
C THR A 130 -4.60 10.01 -8.20
N GLN A 131 -5.01 10.31 -6.99
CA GLN A 131 -5.39 9.27 -6.04
C GLN A 131 -6.62 8.51 -6.55
N GLU A 132 -7.41 9.09 -7.44
CA GLU A 132 -8.34 8.39 -8.32
C GLU A 132 -7.73 7.14 -8.98
N GLY A 133 -6.60 7.30 -9.67
CA GLY A 133 -5.85 6.19 -10.26
C GLY A 133 -5.21 5.26 -9.22
N ILE A 134 -5.01 5.72 -7.99
CA ILE A 134 -4.46 4.94 -6.88
C ILE A 134 -5.57 4.10 -6.22
N ILE A 135 -6.79 4.60 -6.12
CA ILE A 135 -7.94 3.83 -5.64
C ILE A 135 -8.43 2.87 -6.74
N GLU A 136 -8.24 3.16 -8.03
CA GLU A 136 -8.40 2.14 -9.08
C GLU A 136 -7.46 0.93 -8.89
N GLN A 137 -6.35 1.07 -8.14
CA GLN A 137 -5.57 -0.10 -7.69
C GLN A 137 -6.22 -0.85 -6.54
N LEU A 138 -7.02 -0.18 -5.70
CA LEU A 138 -7.62 -0.77 -4.51
C LEU A 138 -8.46 -1.99 -4.87
N LEU A 139 -9.41 -1.88 -5.80
CA LEU A 139 -10.29 -3.00 -6.14
C LEU A 139 -9.52 -4.23 -6.70
N PRO A 140 -8.60 -4.09 -7.68
CA PRO A 140 -7.74 -5.20 -8.11
C PRO A 140 -6.88 -5.80 -6.99
N VAL A 141 -6.26 -4.96 -6.16
CA VAL A 141 -5.40 -5.39 -5.04
C VAL A 141 -6.23 -6.16 -4.00
N MET A 142 -7.42 -5.66 -3.67
CA MET A 142 -8.37 -6.34 -2.78
C MET A 142 -8.87 -7.67 -3.36
N SER A 143 -9.11 -7.74 -4.67
CA SER A 143 -9.62 -8.95 -5.35
C SER A 143 -8.67 -10.16 -5.27
N ILE A 144 -7.36 -9.92 -5.09
CA ILE A 144 -6.35 -10.98 -4.96
C ILE A 144 -6.01 -11.32 -3.50
N GLY A 145 -6.74 -10.75 -2.55
CA GLY A 145 -6.66 -11.08 -1.14
C GLY A 145 -5.78 -10.15 -0.31
N CYS A 146 -5.51 -8.93 -0.77
CA CYS A 146 -5.19 -7.85 0.17
C CYS A 146 -6.43 -7.52 1.03
N LYS A 147 -6.19 -7.06 2.26
CA LYS A 147 -7.19 -7.06 3.35
C LYS A 147 -7.25 -5.72 4.09
N GLY A 148 -6.81 -4.66 3.44
CA GLY A 148 -6.85 -3.30 3.98
C GLY A 148 -6.28 -2.27 3.01
N THR A 149 -6.52 -1.01 3.32
CA THR A 149 -6.00 0.16 2.62
C THR A 149 -5.58 1.23 3.63
N ILE A 150 -4.64 2.09 3.25
CA ILE A 150 -4.32 3.33 3.99
C ILE A 150 -4.74 4.47 3.06
N ASP A 151 -5.82 5.15 3.43
CA ASP A 151 -6.50 6.12 2.58
C ASP A 151 -6.72 7.45 3.31
N GLY A 152 -6.47 8.57 2.64
CA GLY A 152 -6.57 9.91 3.21
C GLY A 152 -8.01 10.35 3.43
N SER A 153 -8.91 10.03 2.48
CA SER A 153 -10.35 10.29 2.59
C SER A 153 -10.99 9.58 3.78
N ALA A 154 -10.44 8.45 4.24
CA ALA A 154 -10.95 7.78 5.44
C ALA A 154 -10.93 8.68 6.70
N GLY A 155 -10.11 9.73 6.70
CA GLY A 155 -10.11 10.75 7.76
C GLY A 155 -11.37 11.62 7.81
N PHE A 156 -12.12 11.74 6.72
CA PHE A 156 -13.30 12.61 6.60
C PHE A 156 -14.53 11.99 5.88
N PHE A 157 -14.38 10.79 5.31
CA PHE A 157 -15.46 9.93 4.78
C PHE A 157 -15.25 8.44 5.17
N PRO A 158 -15.16 8.13 6.48
CA PRO A 158 -14.82 6.79 6.94
C PRO A 158 -15.82 5.71 6.53
N LYS A 159 -17.14 5.97 6.55
CA LYS A 159 -18.15 4.94 6.25
C LYS A 159 -18.12 4.55 4.78
N SER A 160 -17.93 5.50 3.88
CA SER A 160 -17.84 5.25 2.44
C SER A 160 -16.64 4.40 2.11
N VAL A 161 -15.47 4.69 2.71
CA VAL A 161 -14.26 3.87 2.55
C VAL A 161 -14.46 2.46 3.12
N VAL A 162 -15.04 2.35 4.32
CA VAL A 162 -15.36 1.05 4.94
C VAL A 162 -16.34 0.26 4.08
N ARG A 163 -17.39 0.89 3.56
CA ARG A 163 -18.39 0.23 2.72
C ARG A 163 -17.80 -0.24 1.40
N LEU A 164 -16.99 0.59 0.75
CA LEU A 164 -16.27 0.19 -0.46
C LEU A 164 -15.37 -1.02 -0.18
N TYR A 165 -14.64 -1.01 0.95
CA TYR A 165 -13.85 -2.15 1.39
C TYR A 165 -14.71 -3.41 1.59
N GLU A 166 -15.81 -3.33 2.34
CA GLU A 166 -16.74 -4.44 2.57
C GLU A 166 -17.25 -5.06 1.27
N LEU A 167 -17.66 -4.21 0.30
CA LEU A 167 -18.12 -4.66 -1.01
C LEU A 167 -16.99 -5.25 -1.87
N SER A 168 -15.75 -4.83 -1.63
CA SER A 168 -14.58 -5.30 -2.38
C SER A 168 -14.06 -6.64 -1.86
N VAL A 169 -14.29 -6.99 -0.60
CA VAL A 169 -13.85 -8.26 0.00
C VAL A 169 -14.89 -9.39 -0.08
N LYS A 170 -16.10 -9.13 -0.57
CA LYS A 170 -17.13 -10.16 -0.78
C LYS A 170 -16.73 -11.11 -1.90
N ASP A 171 -16.84 -12.41 -1.64
CA ASP A 171 -16.57 -13.47 -2.62
C ASP A 171 -17.56 -13.41 -3.81
N SER A 172 -18.78 -12.94 -3.55
CA SER A 172 -19.81 -12.70 -4.57
C SER A 172 -20.60 -11.44 -4.22
N VAL A 173 -20.88 -10.61 -5.22
CA VAL A 173 -21.71 -9.39 -5.09
C VAL A 173 -22.94 -9.50 -5.98
N THR A 174 -24.07 -9.02 -5.48
CA THR A 174 -25.30 -8.82 -6.28
C THR A 174 -25.09 -7.76 -7.36
N PRO A 175 -25.93 -7.71 -8.41
CA PRO A 175 -25.88 -6.64 -9.42
C PRO A 175 -25.97 -5.23 -8.81
N GLU A 176 -26.79 -5.07 -7.77
CA GLU A 176 -26.98 -3.83 -7.04
C GLU A 176 -25.73 -3.45 -6.26
N GLU A 177 -25.13 -4.39 -5.53
CA GLU A 177 -23.87 -4.18 -4.80
C GLU A 177 -22.69 -3.92 -5.76
N LYS A 178 -22.68 -4.52 -6.95
CA LYS A 178 -21.66 -4.25 -7.96
C LYS A 178 -21.77 -2.81 -8.46
N LYS A 179 -23.00 -2.32 -8.66
CA LYS A 179 -23.27 -0.93 -9.04
C LYS A 179 -22.91 0.03 -7.90
N GLU A 180 -23.31 -0.29 -6.67
CA GLU A 180 -22.97 0.47 -5.46
C GLU A 180 -21.45 0.58 -5.30
N ARG A 181 -20.74 -0.55 -5.42
CA ARG A 181 -19.26 -0.61 -5.35
C ARG A 181 -18.62 0.30 -6.39
N GLY A 182 -19.07 0.25 -7.63
CA GLY A 182 -18.55 1.13 -8.69
C GLY A 182 -18.85 2.61 -8.45
N LEU A 183 -20.03 2.93 -7.91
CA LEU A 183 -20.42 4.30 -7.62
C LEU A 183 -19.64 4.87 -6.42
N LEU A 184 -19.50 4.10 -5.34
CA LEU A 184 -18.68 4.49 -4.18
C LEU A 184 -17.22 4.67 -4.57
N GLN A 185 -16.69 3.75 -5.38
CA GLN A 185 -15.35 3.86 -5.97
C GLN A 185 -15.20 5.19 -6.71
N TRP A 186 -16.12 5.52 -7.62
CA TRP A 186 -16.09 6.76 -8.40
C TRP A 186 -16.21 8.03 -7.54
N LYS A 187 -17.07 8.05 -6.52
CA LYS A 187 -17.24 9.22 -5.63
C LYS A 187 -16.02 9.45 -4.74
N LEU A 188 -15.48 8.38 -4.14
CA LEU A 188 -14.28 8.45 -3.31
C LEU A 188 -13.08 8.93 -4.12
N SER A 189 -12.94 8.38 -5.32
CA SER A 189 -12.03 8.83 -6.36
C SER A 189 -12.07 10.37 -6.54
N GLY A 190 -13.24 10.95 -6.83
CA GLY A 190 -13.31 12.38 -7.11
C GLY A 190 -13.01 13.29 -5.91
N VAL A 191 -13.38 12.88 -4.69
CA VAL A 191 -13.07 13.66 -3.49
C VAL A 191 -11.59 13.65 -3.17
N GLU A 192 -10.93 12.54 -3.43
CA GLU A 192 -9.54 12.35 -3.06
C GLU A 192 -8.58 13.19 -3.93
N GLU A 193 -9.04 13.77 -5.04
CA GLU A 193 -8.31 14.81 -5.78
C GLU A 193 -7.88 15.99 -4.88
N ILE A 194 -8.67 16.34 -3.85
CA ILE A 194 -8.29 17.38 -2.89
C ILE A 194 -7.10 16.95 -2.02
N VAL A 195 -7.04 15.66 -1.67
CA VAL A 195 -5.95 15.06 -0.90
C VAL A 195 -4.68 14.98 -1.74
N VAL A 196 -4.79 14.67 -3.04
CA VAL A 196 -3.66 14.71 -3.98
C VAL A 196 -3.06 16.12 -4.03
N LYS A 197 -3.91 17.11 -4.24
CA LYS A 197 -3.47 18.47 -4.55
C LYS A 197 -2.87 19.18 -3.34
N TYR A 198 -3.36 18.86 -2.13
CA TYR A 198 -3.02 19.60 -0.92
C TYR A 198 -2.46 18.74 0.21
N GLY A 199 -2.35 17.42 0.03
CA GLY A 199 -1.79 16.49 0.99
C GLY A 199 -2.43 16.64 2.38
N THR A 200 -1.59 16.64 3.41
CA THR A 200 -2.02 16.79 4.81
C THR A 200 -2.78 18.09 5.08
N VAL A 201 -2.51 19.17 4.35
CA VAL A 201 -3.24 20.44 4.48
C VAL A 201 -4.68 20.25 4.03
N GLY A 202 -4.89 19.63 2.87
CA GLY A 202 -6.20 19.30 2.33
C GLY A 202 -7.00 18.37 3.23
N ILE A 203 -6.38 17.29 3.71
CA ILE A 203 -7.02 16.36 4.65
C ILE A 203 -7.52 17.09 5.89
N LYS A 204 -6.68 17.92 6.52
CA LYS A 204 -7.05 18.64 7.75
C LYS A 204 -8.15 19.65 7.52
N GLU A 205 -8.15 20.33 6.38
CA GLU A 205 -9.21 21.25 6.03
C GLU A 205 -10.53 20.53 5.72
N CYS A 206 -10.50 19.38 5.03
CA CYS A 206 -11.67 18.52 4.86
C CYS A 206 -12.25 18.06 6.21
N VAL A 207 -11.39 17.59 7.13
CA VAL A 207 -11.80 17.20 8.49
C VAL A 207 -12.44 18.38 9.22
N SER A 208 -11.86 19.58 9.11
CA SER A 208 -12.42 20.79 9.72
C SER A 208 -13.77 21.17 9.13
N ARG A 209 -13.89 21.20 7.79
CA ARG A 209 -15.10 21.70 7.11
C ARG A 209 -16.24 20.68 7.07
N ILE A 210 -15.94 19.40 6.91
CA ILE A 210 -16.94 18.32 6.75
C ILE A 210 -17.35 17.78 8.12
N LEU A 211 -16.37 17.50 8.99
CA LEU A 211 -16.63 16.90 10.31
C LEU A 211 -16.73 17.95 11.44
N GLY A 212 -16.37 19.21 11.19
CA GLY A 212 -16.35 20.25 12.21
C GLY A 212 -15.22 20.07 13.24
N MET A 213 -14.17 19.31 12.91
CA MET A 213 -13.11 18.93 13.83
C MET A 213 -11.77 19.59 13.50
N GLY A 214 -11.19 20.30 14.47
CA GLY A 214 -9.93 21.01 14.28
C GLY A 214 -10.05 22.27 13.41
N GLU A 215 -8.92 22.93 13.20
CA GLU A 215 -8.84 24.21 12.48
C GLU A 215 -8.43 24.01 11.02
N LYS A 216 -9.08 24.77 10.11
CA LYS A 216 -8.84 24.74 8.66
C LYS A 216 -7.39 25.03 8.27
N ASP A 217 -6.67 25.81 9.08
CA ASP A 217 -5.28 26.23 8.89
C ASP A 217 -4.35 25.75 10.02
N GLY A 218 -4.79 24.77 10.81
CA GLY A 218 -4.10 24.31 12.01
C GLY A 218 -2.84 23.49 11.76
N THR A 219 -1.98 23.83 10.80
CA THR A 219 -0.74 23.12 10.49
C THR A 219 0.47 23.69 11.23
N ARG A 220 1.53 22.88 11.37
CA ARG A 220 2.80 23.30 11.96
C ARG A 220 3.83 23.52 10.86
N LEU A 221 4.67 24.54 11.01
CA LEU A 221 5.81 24.81 10.12
C LEU A 221 6.63 23.52 9.86
N PRO A 222 7.06 23.27 8.61
CA PRO A 222 7.02 24.19 7.46
C PRO A 222 5.68 24.23 6.70
N LEU A 223 4.66 23.46 7.11
CA LEU A 223 3.33 23.53 6.53
C LEU A 223 2.61 24.77 7.06
N MET A 224 2.12 25.63 6.17
CA MET A 224 1.41 26.87 6.53
C MET A 224 0.01 26.92 5.91
N GLY A 225 -0.95 27.37 6.72
CA GLY A 225 -2.29 27.68 6.25
C GLY A 225 -3.17 26.46 5.97
N GLY A 226 -4.35 26.74 5.43
CA GLY A 226 -5.19 25.76 4.76
C GLY A 226 -4.82 25.64 3.27
N ILE A 227 -5.70 24.99 2.53
CA ILE A 227 -5.71 24.88 1.08
C ILE A 227 -5.47 26.27 0.45
N PRO A 228 -4.46 26.41 -0.42
CA PRO A 228 -4.21 27.65 -1.16
C PRO A 228 -5.47 28.14 -1.89
N GLY A 229 -5.86 29.39 -1.63
CA GLY A 229 -7.10 29.99 -2.15
C GLY A 229 -8.29 29.92 -1.20
N GLY A 230 -8.18 29.19 -0.09
CA GLY A 230 -9.17 29.15 1.00
C GLY A 230 -10.57 28.82 0.51
N ASP A 231 -11.55 29.62 0.93
CA ASP A 231 -12.97 29.38 0.61
C ASP A 231 -13.25 29.37 -0.90
N ALA A 232 -12.57 30.21 -1.69
CA ALA A 232 -12.76 30.26 -3.13
C ALA A 232 -12.24 28.99 -3.84
N GLU A 233 -11.20 28.36 -3.29
CA GLU A 233 -10.75 27.06 -3.77
C GLU A 233 -11.69 25.95 -3.30
N TRP A 234 -12.13 25.99 -2.04
CA TRP A 234 -13.08 25.03 -1.47
C TRP A 234 -14.39 24.93 -2.27
N GLU A 235 -14.94 26.06 -2.72
CA GLU A 235 -16.18 26.07 -3.52
C GLU A 235 -16.07 25.23 -4.80
N LYS A 236 -14.88 25.09 -5.38
CA LYS A 236 -14.66 24.27 -6.58
C LYS A 236 -14.84 22.78 -6.30
N TRP A 237 -14.63 22.36 -5.04
CA TRP A 237 -14.73 20.98 -4.58
C TRP A 237 -16.12 20.64 -4.05
N ARG A 238 -16.98 21.64 -3.81
CA ARG A 238 -18.29 21.45 -3.16
C ARG A 238 -19.19 20.44 -3.87
N GLY A 239 -19.15 20.41 -5.20
CA GLY A 239 -19.93 19.46 -6.00
C GLY A 239 -19.54 18.01 -5.70
N VAL A 240 -18.25 17.68 -5.87
CA VAL A 240 -17.74 16.31 -5.68
C VAL A 240 -17.79 15.87 -4.21
N ILE A 241 -17.49 16.78 -3.28
CA ILE A 241 -17.59 16.53 -1.84
C ILE A 241 -19.05 16.32 -1.42
N GLY A 242 -19.97 17.14 -1.93
CA GLY A 242 -21.40 17.06 -1.60
C GLY A 242 -22.02 15.71 -1.97
N GLU A 243 -21.69 15.18 -3.16
CA GLU A 243 -22.20 13.88 -3.60
C GLU A 243 -21.72 12.72 -2.72
N LEU A 244 -20.49 12.81 -2.19
CA LEU A 244 -19.96 11.82 -1.26
C LEU A 244 -20.47 12.03 0.16
N GLU A 245 -20.68 13.26 0.62
CA GLU A 245 -21.34 13.54 1.90
C GLU A 245 -22.75 12.94 1.96
N GLU A 246 -23.51 13.03 0.88
CA GLU A 246 -24.83 12.40 0.80
C GLU A 246 -24.74 10.87 0.92
N ALA A 247 -23.77 10.26 0.23
CA ALA A 247 -23.53 8.83 0.33
C ALA A 247 -23.10 8.43 1.75
N GLU A 248 -22.15 9.15 2.35
CA GLU A 248 -21.65 8.94 3.72
C GLU A 248 -22.77 9.03 4.76
N LYS A 249 -23.69 9.98 4.59
CA LYS A 249 -24.86 10.14 5.49
C LYS A 249 -25.88 9.01 5.32
N SER A 250 -25.95 8.40 4.14
CA SER A 250 -26.88 7.30 3.83
C SER A 250 -26.42 5.92 4.30
N LEU A 251 -25.12 5.78 4.62
CA LEU A 251 -24.48 4.55 5.13
C LEU A 251 -24.55 4.48 6.67
#